data_AF-A0A2U3F0G7-F1
#
_entry.id   AF-A0A2U3F0G7-F1
#
_cell.length_a   1.000
_cell.length_b   1.000
_cell.length_c   1.000
_cell.angle_alpha   90.00
_cell.angle_beta   90.00
_cell.angle_gamma   90.00
#
_symmetry.space_group_name_H-M   'P 1'
#
loop_
_entity.id
_entity.type
_entity.pdbx_description
1 polymer ?
#
loop_
_entity_poly.entity_id
_entity_poly.type
_entity_poly.pdbx_seq_one_letter_code
_entity_poly.pdbx_strand_id
1 'polypeptide(L)'
;MVEVKKYYKGSVDFISGEGVILNEFIGEIATRQINIIDGDYYASSSLLDKNDKVGFLLYDGKKSDLDLSDAEEISNEEFETFWQTSTSSLQGKKKIKYLSGDAAEPLKKSTVIAHIVNNKGKWGKGFVLSLSNKYPLAKEYYLNSFKGNNIP
;
A
#
# COMPACT_ATOMS: atom_id res chain seq x y z
N MET A 1 -25.86 -1.45 14.52
CA MET A 1 -26.25 -0.64 13.35
C MET A 1 -25.41 -1.14 12.19
N VAL A 2 -26.00 -1.45 11.04
CA VAL A 2 -25.23 -1.79 9.84
C VAL A 2 -24.66 -0.47 9.34
N GLU A 3 -23.34 -0.32 9.36
CA GLU A 3 -22.68 0.90 8.88
C GLU A 3 -22.93 1.04 7.38
N VAL A 4 -23.47 2.20 6.97
CA VAL A 4 -23.84 2.47 5.59
C VAL A 4 -22.58 2.72 4.77
N LYS A 5 -22.45 2.01 3.66
CA LYS A 5 -21.38 2.21 2.69
C LYS A 5 -21.65 3.43 1.84
N LYS A 6 -20.59 4.20 1.56
CA LYS A 6 -20.63 5.32 0.62
C LYS A 6 -19.48 5.22 -0.36
N TYR A 7 -19.70 5.73 -1.57
CA TYR A 7 -18.76 5.58 -2.67
C TYR A 7 -18.53 6.94 -3.32
N TYR A 8 -17.27 7.28 -3.54
CA TYR A 8 -16.88 8.56 -4.13
C TYR A 8 -15.97 8.33 -5.31
N LYS A 9 -16.05 9.22 -6.30
CA LYS A 9 -15.22 9.26 -7.49
C LYS A 9 -14.72 10.67 -7.71
N GLY A 10 -13.42 10.87 -7.79
CA GLY A 10 -12.80 12.19 -7.96
C GLY A 10 -11.61 12.15 -8.88
N SER A 11 -11.19 13.32 -9.34
CA SER A 11 -9.90 13.51 -10.02
C SER A 11 -8.79 13.64 -8.99
N VAL A 12 -7.59 13.15 -9.31
CA VAL A 12 -6.41 13.27 -8.45
C VAL A 12 -5.13 13.36 -9.28
N ASP A 13 -4.16 14.11 -8.78
CA ASP A 13 -2.81 14.17 -9.35
C ASP A 13 -1.93 13.06 -8.77
N PHE A 14 -1.58 12.07 -9.59
CA PHE A 14 -0.55 11.10 -9.26
C PHE A 14 0.83 11.62 -9.67
N ILE A 15 1.89 10.99 -9.15
CA ILE A 15 3.28 11.29 -9.53
C ILE A 15 3.49 11.18 -11.05
N SER A 16 2.74 10.30 -11.72
CA SER A 16 2.80 10.07 -13.16
C SER A 16 1.84 10.93 -14.00
N GLY A 17 0.96 11.73 -13.38
CA GLY A 17 -0.01 12.59 -14.08
C GLY A 17 -1.39 12.58 -13.44
N GLU A 18 -2.34 13.27 -14.09
CA GLU A 18 -3.75 13.29 -13.69
C GLU A 18 -4.40 11.91 -13.83
N GLY A 19 -5.28 11.56 -12.89
CA GLY A 19 -6.04 10.32 -12.92
C GLY A 19 -7.34 10.41 -12.13
N VAL A 20 -7.97 9.27 -11.95
CA VAL A 20 -9.23 9.13 -11.22
C VAL A 20 -9.02 8.24 -10.01
N ILE A 21 -9.61 8.63 -8.88
CA ILE A 21 -9.66 7.85 -7.66
C ILE A 21 -11.11 7.51 -7.33
N LEU A 22 -11.34 6.26 -6.92
CA LEU A 22 -12.62 5.81 -6.38
C LEU A 22 -12.42 5.25 -4.98
N ASN A 23 -13.27 5.64 -4.03
CA ASN A 23 -13.18 5.20 -2.64
C ASN A 23 -14.51 4.59 -2.17
N GLU A 24 -14.45 3.47 -1.47
CA GLU A 24 -15.52 2.98 -0.61
C GLU A 24 -15.21 3.37 0.84
N PHE A 25 -16.18 3.96 1.53
CA PHE A 25 -16.13 4.23 2.96
C PHE A 25 -17.20 3.43 3.70
N ILE A 26 -16.82 2.88 4.85
CA ILE A 26 -17.75 2.41 5.88
C ILE A 26 -17.66 3.41 7.04
N GLY A 27 -18.69 4.25 7.19
CA GLY A 27 -18.63 5.40 8.08
C GLY A 27 -17.51 6.36 7.63
N GLU A 28 -16.52 6.58 8.50
CA GLU A 28 -15.37 7.45 8.25
C GLU A 28 -14.15 6.71 7.67
N ILE A 29 -14.19 5.38 7.55
CA ILE A 29 -13.01 4.58 7.24
C ILE A 29 -13.05 4.12 5.78
N ALA A 30 -12.00 4.41 5.02
CA ALA A 30 -11.81 3.88 3.68
C ALA A 30 -11.57 2.36 3.74
N THR A 31 -12.32 1.59 2.96
CA THR A 31 -12.25 0.12 2.95
C THR A 31 -11.81 -0.47 1.62
N ARG A 32 -12.09 0.24 0.53
CA ARG A 32 -11.59 -0.07 -0.81
C ARG A 32 -11.22 1.21 -1.55
N GLN A 33 -10.21 1.10 -2.39
CA GLN A 33 -9.78 2.18 -3.28
C GLN A 33 -9.45 1.62 -4.66
N ILE A 34 -9.74 2.40 -5.69
CA ILE A 34 -9.33 2.12 -7.07
C ILE A 34 -8.69 3.39 -7.61
N ASN A 35 -7.42 3.30 -7.98
CA ASN A 35 -6.72 4.35 -8.72
C ASN A 35 -6.71 3.98 -10.20
N ILE A 36 -7.04 4.94 -11.06
CA ILE A 36 -7.06 4.79 -12.51
C ILE A 36 -6.15 5.87 -13.11
N ILE A 37 -5.12 5.45 -13.82
CA ILE A 37 -4.18 6.34 -14.52
C ILE A 37 -3.79 5.70 -15.85
N ASP A 38 -3.83 6.47 -16.94
CA ASP A 38 -3.55 6.00 -18.30
C ASP A 38 -4.34 4.73 -18.72
N GLY A 39 -5.54 4.55 -18.17
CA GLY A 39 -6.38 3.37 -18.40
C GLY A 39 -5.96 2.10 -17.63
N ASP A 40 -4.88 2.16 -16.84
CA ASP A 40 -4.48 1.13 -15.90
C ASP A 40 -5.22 1.26 -14.56
N TYR A 41 -5.58 0.12 -13.97
CA TYR A 41 -6.33 0.04 -12.73
C TYR A 41 -5.48 -0.52 -11.59
N TYR A 42 -5.54 0.13 -10.43
CA TYR A 42 -4.84 -0.24 -9.21
C TYR A 42 -5.83 -0.29 -8.04
N ALA A 43 -6.33 -1.49 -7.75
CA ALA A 43 -7.29 -1.71 -6.68
C ALA A 43 -6.61 -2.16 -5.37
N SER A 44 -7.08 -1.60 -4.25
CA SER A 44 -6.67 -1.95 -2.89
C SER A 44 -7.90 -2.17 -2.01
N SER A 45 -7.85 -3.17 -1.13
CA SER A 45 -8.94 -3.49 -0.19
C SER A 45 -8.36 -3.92 1.14
N SER A 46 -8.96 -3.43 2.22
CA SER A 46 -8.70 -3.91 3.58
C SER A 46 -9.85 -4.73 4.15
N LEU A 47 -10.86 -5.11 3.35
CA LEU A 47 -12.05 -5.81 3.84
C LEU A 47 -11.72 -7.10 4.62
N LEU A 48 -10.58 -7.73 4.32
CA LEU A 48 -10.08 -8.94 5.00
C LEU A 48 -9.06 -8.65 6.11
N ASP A 49 -8.60 -7.40 6.22
CA ASP A 49 -7.53 -6.95 7.12
C ASP A 49 -8.09 -6.02 8.21
N LYS A 50 -9.23 -6.41 8.81
CA LYS A 50 -9.83 -5.69 9.94
C LYS A 50 -9.24 -6.18 11.26
N ASN A 51 -8.90 -5.25 12.14
CA ASN A 51 -8.52 -5.51 13.52
C ASN A 51 -9.46 -4.75 14.48
N ASP A 52 -9.87 -5.37 15.58
CA ASP A 52 -10.84 -4.76 16.49
C ASP A 52 -10.33 -3.51 17.21
N LYS A 53 -9.01 -3.34 17.36
CA LYS A 53 -8.40 -2.19 18.04
C LYS A 53 -8.10 -1.03 17.10
N VAL A 54 -7.69 -1.33 15.88
CA VAL A 54 -7.21 -0.31 14.91
C VAL A 54 -8.13 -0.12 13.71
N GLY A 55 -9.13 -0.97 13.53
CA GLY A 55 -10.06 -0.92 12.40
C GLY A 55 -9.49 -1.57 11.15
N PHE A 56 -9.88 -1.05 9.99
CA PHE A 56 -9.34 -1.46 8.70
C PHE A 56 -7.93 -0.91 8.49
N LEU A 57 -7.05 -1.70 7.87
CA LEU A 57 -5.63 -1.36 7.69
C LEU A 57 -5.30 -0.62 6.37
N LEU A 58 -6.31 -0.27 5.57
CA LEU A 58 -6.15 0.68 4.46
C LEU A 58 -6.16 2.10 5.06
N TYR A 59 -5.00 2.59 5.48
CA TYR A 59 -4.90 3.92 6.07
C TYR A 59 -4.79 4.99 4.97
N ASP A 60 -5.94 5.47 4.50
CA ASP A 60 -6.06 6.68 3.66
C ASP A 60 -6.54 7.91 4.48
N GLY A 61 -6.49 7.83 5.82
CA GLY A 61 -7.09 8.84 6.70
C GLY A 61 -8.60 8.64 6.89
N LYS A 62 -9.24 9.54 7.64
CA LYS A 62 -10.70 9.54 7.76
C LYS A 62 -11.31 10.28 6.58
N LYS A 63 -12.54 9.89 6.22
CA LYS A 63 -13.33 10.61 5.23
C LYS A 63 -13.40 12.12 5.53
N SER A 64 -13.61 12.51 6.79
CA SER A 64 -13.62 13.92 7.22
C SER A 64 -12.33 14.69 6.98
N ASP A 65 -11.21 13.98 6.86
CA ASP A 65 -9.88 14.56 6.71
C ASP A 65 -9.47 14.66 5.24
N LEU A 66 -10.27 14.06 4.34
CA LEU A 66 -10.06 14.08 2.90
C LEU A 66 -10.81 15.25 2.27
N ASP A 67 -10.13 15.95 1.35
CA ASP A 67 -10.79 16.92 0.50
C ASP A 67 -11.56 16.19 -0.60
N LEU A 68 -12.89 16.15 -0.44
CA LEU A 68 -13.82 15.52 -1.37
C LEU A 68 -14.71 16.57 -2.05
N SER A 69 -14.33 17.86 -2.05
CA SER A 69 -15.17 18.93 -2.63
C SER A 69 -15.50 18.69 -4.09
N ASP A 70 -14.55 18.11 -4.81
CA ASP A 70 -14.62 17.88 -6.26
C ASP A 70 -14.98 16.41 -6.59
N ALA A 71 -15.29 15.60 -5.56
CA ALA A 71 -15.65 14.21 -5.73
C ALA A 71 -17.17 14.03 -5.85
N GLU A 72 -17.59 13.21 -6.82
CA GLU A 72 -18.96 12.79 -7.03
C GLU A 72 -19.28 11.57 -6.14
N GLU A 73 -20.40 11.60 -5.41
CA GLU A 73 -20.93 10.40 -4.73
C GLU A 73 -21.59 9.50 -5.78
N ILE A 74 -21.08 8.28 -5.94
CA ILE A 74 -21.54 7.32 -6.95
C ILE A 74 -22.34 6.16 -6.33
N SER A 75 -23.05 5.40 -7.15
CA SER A 75 -23.79 4.23 -6.68
C SER A 75 -22.86 3.04 -6.39
N ASN A 76 -23.35 2.09 -5.57
CA ASN A 76 -22.67 0.83 -5.34
C ASN A 76 -22.49 0.03 -6.65
N GLU A 77 -23.49 0.04 -7.54
CA GLU A 77 -23.44 -0.65 -8.83
C GLU A 77 -22.33 -0.08 -9.74
N GLU A 78 -22.18 1.25 -9.76
CA GLU A 78 -21.08 1.87 -10.50
C GLU A 78 -19.73 1.46 -9.90
N PHE A 79 -19.55 1.60 -8.57
CA PHE A 79 -18.31 1.23 -7.90
C PHE A 79 -17.93 -0.24 -8.15
N GLU A 80 -18.88 -1.16 -8.03
CA GLU A 80 -18.63 -2.59 -8.27
C GLU A 80 -18.24 -2.87 -9.71
N THR A 81 -18.74 -2.12 -10.69
CA THR A 81 -18.32 -2.24 -12.09
C THR A 81 -16.83 -1.92 -12.25
N PHE A 82 -16.36 -0.83 -11.65
CA PHE A 82 -14.93 -0.48 -11.60
C PHE A 82 -14.12 -1.50 -10.78
N TRP A 83 -14.68 -2.01 -9.68
CA TRP A 83 -14.02 -3.01 -8.83
C TRP A 83 -13.81 -4.33 -9.56
N GLN A 84 -14.81 -4.84 -10.26
CA GLN A 84 -14.69 -6.07 -11.05
C GLN A 84 -13.70 -5.88 -12.21
N THR A 85 -13.74 -4.74 -12.89
CA THR A 85 -12.79 -4.41 -13.97
C THR A 85 -11.36 -4.38 -13.45
N SER A 86 -11.12 -3.67 -12.35
CA SER A 86 -9.79 -3.52 -11.74
C SER A 86 -9.25 -4.85 -11.22
N THR A 87 -10.07 -5.66 -10.54
CA THR A 87 -9.63 -6.95 -10.00
C THR A 87 -9.49 -8.03 -11.07
N SER A 88 -10.26 -7.97 -12.16
CA SER A 88 -10.07 -8.84 -13.33
C SER A 88 -8.74 -8.56 -14.03
N SER A 89 -8.35 -7.28 -14.13
CA SER A 89 -7.02 -6.91 -14.66
C SER A 89 -5.85 -7.47 -13.81
N LEU A 90 -6.08 -7.68 -12.51
CA LEU A 90 -5.11 -8.29 -11.59
C LEU A 90 -5.00 -9.81 -11.75
N GLN A 91 -6.00 -10.49 -12.34
CA GLN A 91 -5.96 -11.95 -12.52
C GLN A 91 -4.81 -12.40 -13.44
N GLY A 92 -4.31 -11.51 -14.30
CA GLY A 92 -3.13 -11.73 -15.14
C GLY A 92 -1.80 -11.17 -14.58
N LYS A 93 -1.83 -10.32 -13.55
CA LYS A 93 -0.60 -9.77 -12.91
C LYS A 93 -0.04 -10.79 -11.91
N LYS A 94 1.29 -10.89 -11.82
CA LYS A 94 1.98 -11.92 -11.04
C LYS A 94 1.53 -11.89 -9.58
N LYS A 95 0.90 -12.98 -9.14
CA LYS A 95 0.65 -13.30 -7.73
C LYS A 95 1.97 -13.25 -6.94
N ILE A 96 1.87 -12.94 -5.64
CA ILE A 96 2.99 -13.09 -4.70
C ILE A 96 3.47 -14.54 -4.78
N LYS A 97 4.73 -14.73 -5.21
CA LYS A 97 5.33 -16.05 -5.29
C LYS A 97 6.02 -16.36 -3.96
N TYR A 98 5.41 -17.26 -3.20
CA TYR A 98 6.03 -17.78 -1.98
C TYR A 98 7.13 -18.77 -2.34
N LEU A 99 8.30 -18.60 -1.72
CA LEU A 99 9.47 -19.42 -1.93
C LEU A 99 10.09 -19.74 -0.56
N SER A 100 10.70 -20.92 -0.44
CA SER A 100 11.44 -21.34 0.76
C SER A 100 12.93 -21.30 0.49
N GLY A 101 13.69 -20.66 1.38
CA GLY A 101 15.14 -20.49 1.26
C GLY A 101 15.64 -19.31 2.09
N ASP A 102 16.92 -18.97 1.97
CA ASP A 102 17.47 -17.76 2.57
C ASP A 102 17.02 -16.53 1.77
N ALA A 103 16.22 -15.67 2.39
CA ALA A 103 15.74 -14.44 1.75
C ALA A 103 16.85 -13.40 1.48
N ALA A 104 18.06 -13.59 2.02
CA ALA A 104 19.24 -12.79 1.69
C ALA A 104 19.94 -13.28 0.40
N GLU A 105 19.52 -14.40 -0.19
CA GLU A 105 20.03 -14.94 -1.45
C GLU A 105 19.12 -14.53 -2.63
N PRO A 106 19.54 -13.58 -3.50
CA PRO A 106 18.73 -13.18 -4.63
C PRO A 106 18.70 -14.28 -5.69
N LEU A 107 17.50 -14.66 -6.13
CA LEU A 107 17.29 -15.71 -7.14
C LEU A 107 17.69 -15.29 -8.56
N LYS A 108 17.79 -13.98 -8.80
CA LYS A 108 18.17 -13.38 -10.08
C LYS A 108 19.06 -12.16 -9.84
N LYS A 109 19.84 -11.79 -10.84
CA LYS A 109 20.57 -10.52 -10.83
C LYS A 109 19.58 -9.34 -10.80
N SER A 110 20.05 -8.20 -10.29
CA SER A 110 19.26 -6.95 -10.19
C SER A 110 17.97 -7.13 -9.36
N THR A 111 18.09 -7.79 -8.19
CA THR A 111 16.99 -8.00 -7.25
C THR A 111 17.04 -6.96 -6.13
N VAL A 112 15.89 -6.36 -5.80
CA VAL A 112 15.70 -5.56 -4.58
C VAL A 112 15.20 -6.48 -3.46
N ILE A 113 15.88 -6.46 -2.32
CA ILE A 113 15.45 -7.18 -1.12
C ILE A 113 14.85 -6.17 -0.15
N ALA A 114 13.53 -6.21 0.01
CA ALA A 114 12.84 -5.40 1.01
C ALA A 114 12.99 -6.01 2.41
N HIS A 115 13.14 -5.17 3.43
CA HIS A 115 13.12 -5.60 4.83
C HIS A 115 12.50 -4.52 5.72
N ILE A 116 12.01 -4.92 6.88
CA ILE A 116 11.40 -4.02 7.86
C ILE A 116 12.51 -3.48 8.77
N VAL A 117 12.55 -2.15 8.93
CA VAL A 117 13.49 -1.44 9.81
C VAL A 117 12.81 -0.92 11.07
N ASN A 118 13.61 -0.57 12.08
CA ASN A 118 13.14 0.21 13.22
C ASN A 118 13.55 1.67 13.07
N ASN A 119 12.83 2.54 13.77
CA ASN A 119 13.10 3.96 13.90
C ASN A 119 14.24 4.30 14.88
N LYS A 120 15.09 3.34 15.27
CA LYS A 120 16.19 3.53 16.22
C LYS A 120 17.57 3.37 15.57
N GLY A 121 17.64 3.18 14.26
CA GLY A 121 18.90 3.00 13.56
C GLY A 121 19.62 1.68 13.91
N LYS A 122 18.91 0.65 14.37
CA LYS A 122 19.54 -0.59 14.89
C LYS A 122 19.39 -1.78 13.95
N TRP A 123 20.51 -2.37 13.55
CA TRP A 123 20.57 -3.64 12.81
C TRP A 123 21.21 -4.72 13.68
N GLY A 124 20.43 -5.28 14.62
CA GLY A 124 20.97 -6.16 15.68
C GLY A 124 20.31 -7.52 15.85
N LYS A 125 19.14 -7.78 15.23
CA LYS A 125 18.39 -9.03 15.42
C LYS A 125 17.53 -9.39 14.21
N GLY A 126 17.31 -10.68 14.00
CA GLY A 126 16.44 -11.23 12.95
C GLY A 126 17.06 -11.20 11.56
N PHE A 127 16.22 -11.10 10.53
CA PHE A 127 16.62 -11.17 9.12
C PHE A 127 17.75 -10.20 8.73
N VAL A 128 17.80 -9.03 9.37
CA VAL A 128 18.82 -8.01 9.11
C VAL A 128 20.25 -8.49 9.40
N LEU A 129 20.44 -9.51 10.25
CA LEU A 129 21.76 -10.08 10.51
C LEU A 129 22.30 -10.83 9.30
N SER A 130 21.45 -11.61 8.61
CA SER A 130 21.83 -12.27 7.35
C SER A 130 22.22 -11.24 6.28
N LEU A 131 21.45 -10.16 6.16
CA LEU A 131 21.78 -9.04 5.27
C LEU A 131 23.08 -8.34 5.68
N SER A 132 23.31 -8.09 6.97
CA SER A 132 24.51 -7.42 7.47
C SER A 132 25.78 -8.21 7.18
N ASN A 133 25.72 -9.53 7.36
CA ASN A 133 26.86 -10.41 7.14
C ASN A 133 27.21 -10.48 5.65
N LYS A 134 26.20 -10.51 4.78
CA LYS A 134 26.39 -10.66 3.35
C LYS A 134 26.65 -9.35 2.61
N TYR A 135 26.01 -8.27 3.06
CA TYR A 135 26.05 -6.95 2.44
C TYR A 135 26.49 -5.88 3.47
N PRO A 136 27.74 -5.94 3.96
CA PRO A 136 28.21 -5.04 5.02
C PRO A 136 28.14 -3.56 4.65
N LEU A 137 28.36 -3.22 3.38
CA LEU A 137 28.23 -1.85 2.89
C LEU A 137 26.79 -1.32 3.01
N ALA A 138 25.76 -2.16 2.80
CA ALA A 138 24.37 -1.74 2.95
C ALA A 138 24.06 -1.34 4.41
N LYS A 139 24.61 -2.07 5.38
CA LYS A 139 24.53 -1.71 6.80
C LYS A 139 25.21 -0.38 7.08
N GLU A 140 26.41 -0.17 6.54
CA GLU A 140 27.15 1.06 6.72
C GLU A 140 26.37 2.27 6.17
N TYR A 141 25.83 2.17 4.96
CA TYR A 141 25.00 3.22 4.36
C TYR A 141 23.76 3.53 5.22
N TYR A 142 23.05 2.51 5.70
CA TYR A 142 21.91 2.68 6.59
C TYR A 142 22.30 3.39 7.91
N LEU A 143 23.39 2.98 8.55
CA LEU A 143 23.83 3.60 9.81
C LEU A 143 24.29 5.04 9.60
N ASN A 144 24.94 5.34 8.47
CA ASN A 144 25.40 6.69 8.14
C ASN A 144 24.22 7.61 7.80
N SER A 145 23.21 7.14 7.07
CA SER A 145 22.01 7.94 6.78
C SER A 145 21.22 8.27 8.05
N PHE A 146 21.13 7.32 8.99
CA PHE A 146 20.47 7.58 10.27
C PHE A 146 21.23 8.58 11.15
N LYS A 147 22.57 8.52 11.18
CA LYS A 147 23.42 9.48 11.91
C LYS A 147 23.36 10.89 11.34
N GLY A 148 23.30 11.02 10.01
CA GLY A 148 23.26 12.31 9.33
C GLY A 148 21.92 13.05 9.50
N ASN A 149 20.83 12.29 9.72
CA ASN A 149 19.49 12.87 9.67
C ASN A 149 18.84 13.14 11.02
N ASN A 150 19.29 12.56 12.15
CA ASN A 150 18.74 12.79 13.52
C ASN A 150 17.19 12.82 13.62
N ILE A 151 16.50 12.27 12.63
CA ILE A 151 15.06 12.26 12.45
C ILE A 151 14.73 10.83 12.01
N PRO A 152 13.75 10.18 12.66
CA PRO A 152 13.37 8.79 12.38
C PRO A 152 12.94 8.55 10.94
#